data_AF-A0A537WHW1-F1
#
_entry.id   AF-A0A537WHW1-F1
#
_cell.length_a   1.000
_cell.length_b   1.000
_cell.length_c   1.000
_cell.angle_alpha   90.00
_cell.angle_beta   90.00
_cell.angle_gamma   90.00
#
_symmetry.space_group_name_H-M   'P 1'
#
loop_
_entity.id
_entity.type
_entity.pdbx_description
1 polymer ?
#
loop_
_entity_poly.entity_id
_entity_poly.type
_entity_poly.pdbx_seq_one_letter_code
_entity_poly.pdbx_strand_id
1 'polypeptide(L)'
;MMTTGSTTPSEAVPAQTVPVASIVLIVLGVVPYAMIMAGMSDLHDVDGISRGLAGVYAVIGIAILWIMLAILLGLGAAKGRMPSWAGIAALVLHPVSLVAVGATVDLLSSPGFDWALIVPGVLPPLIAAYALWARLPGLHGVLPETATSGAVCAAVLLLSAVPWIALSQRSSERAEVRAQQQQLPVISDEERRAQATRDWQARFEGLTPDSSFGDYLDYIKPGSPFRQRALEEARLVTDRQEQAEKLIRDGMLVWLGDLWQLDIAPTPSLCDAFAARLQKEAEEDRGKGSYWVVVEYLEIHLENLKWLASAHCDLKDAIAAVETTARGYPETPQRDRFLAALAQLPQS
;
A
#
# COMPACT_ATOMS: atom_id res chain seq x y z
N MET A 1 42.66 -46.88 76.54
CA MET A 1 42.35 -45.47 76.82
C MET A 1 42.56 -44.70 75.53
N MET A 2 41.50 -44.00 75.09
CA MET A 2 41.45 -42.69 74.39
C MET A 2 42.33 -42.48 73.14
N THR A 3 41.88 -41.91 72.01
CA THR A 3 40.61 -41.36 71.51
C THR A 3 40.90 -41.08 70.03
N THR A 4 40.17 -41.70 69.09
CA THR A 4 40.23 -41.35 67.67
C THR A 4 39.36 -40.13 67.42
N GLY A 5 39.97 -38.98 67.13
CA GLY A 5 39.29 -37.77 66.69
C GLY A 5 38.83 -37.91 65.25
N SER A 6 37.53 -37.87 65.02
CA SER A 6 36.89 -37.81 63.71
C SER A 6 36.82 -36.36 63.24
N THR A 7 37.66 -35.98 62.28
CA THR A 7 37.50 -34.77 61.47
C THR A 7 36.41 -34.97 60.44
N THR A 8 35.29 -34.27 60.59
CA THR A 8 34.27 -34.09 59.55
C THR A 8 34.80 -33.18 58.44
N PRO A 9 34.60 -33.51 57.15
CA PRO A 9 34.95 -32.61 56.06
C PRO A 9 33.95 -31.45 56.01
N SER A 10 34.48 -30.23 55.89
CA SER A 10 33.72 -29.01 55.62
C SER A 10 32.98 -29.18 54.29
N GLU A 11 31.65 -29.23 54.35
CA GLU A 11 30.76 -29.26 53.20
C GLU A 11 30.93 -27.95 52.42
N ALA A 12 31.47 -28.04 51.20
CA ALA A 12 31.66 -26.90 50.32
C ALA A 12 30.29 -26.39 49.87
N VAL A 13 29.96 -25.15 50.22
CA VAL A 13 28.77 -24.45 49.72
C VAL A 13 28.86 -24.40 48.18
N PRO A 14 27.91 -25.01 47.44
CA PRO A 14 28.00 -25.05 45.98
C PRO A 14 27.94 -23.63 45.42
N ALA A 15 28.93 -23.28 44.61
CA ALA A 15 28.99 -22.00 43.91
C ALA A 15 27.75 -21.85 43.01
N GLN A 16 26.94 -20.82 43.29
CA GLN A 16 25.77 -20.49 42.49
C GLN A 16 26.22 -20.13 41.07
N THR A 17 25.82 -20.94 40.10
CA THR A 17 26.21 -20.77 38.69
C THR A 17 25.34 -19.71 38.04
N VAL A 18 25.98 -18.67 37.49
CA VAL A 18 25.32 -17.62 36.70
C VAL A 18 24.54 -18.28 35.55
N PRO A 19 23.29 -17.86 35.25
CA PRO A 19 22.46 -18.51 34.23
C PRO A 19 22.86 -18.09 32.80
N VAL A 20 24.09 -18.42 32.39
CA VAL A 20 24.70 -18.05 31.08
C VAL A 20 23.80 -18.41 29.91
N ALA A 21 23.21 -19.62 29.90
CA ALA A 21 22.32 -20.06 28.84
C ALA A 21 21.08 -19.16 28.66
N SER A 22 20.52 -18.64 29.75
CA SER A 22 19.37 -17.73 29.70
C SER A 22 19.78 -16.36 29.17
N ILE A 23 20.95 -15.86 29.56
CA ILE A 23 21.50 -14.60 29.06
C ILE A 23 21.77 -14.69 27.56
N VAL A 24 22.41 -15.77 27.10
CA VAL A 24 22.67 -16.00 25.66
C VAL A 24 21.38 -16.05 24.86
N LEU A 25 20.34 -16.75 25.34
CA LEU A 25 19.04 -16.79 24.69
C LEU A 25 18.38 -15.40 24.61
N ILE A 26 18.48 -14.59 25.67
CA ILE A 26 17.93 -13.22 25.64
C ILE A 26 18.67 -12.36 24.60
N VAL A 27 20.00 -12.41 24.57
CA VAL A 27 20.81 -11.66 23.60
C VAL A 27 20.49 -12.10 22.17
N LEU A 28 20.39 -13.40 21.91
CA LEU A 28 19.98 -13.92 20.60
C LEU A 28 18.53 -13.53 20.25
N GLY A 29 17.66 -13.40 21.24
CA GLY A 29 16.24 -13.03 21.07
C GLY A 29 16.02 -11.58 20.65
N VAL A 30 17.02 -10.70 20.80
CA VAL A 30 16.96 -9.30 20.35
C VAL A 30 16.76 -9.21 18.84
N VAL A 31 17.42 -10.08 18.06
CA VAL A 31 17.32 -10.09 16.59
C VAL A 31 15.91 -10.39 16.11
N PRO A 32 15.28 -11.54 16.46
CA PRO A 32 13.91 -11.81 16.04
C PRO A 32 12.92 -10.80 16.64
N TYR A 33 13.15 -10.27 17.84
CA TYR A 33 12.32 -9.18 18.38
C TYR A 33 12.38 -7.91 17.52
N ALA A 34 13.57 -7.47 17.10
CA ALA A 34 13.73 -6.32 16.22
C ALA A 34 13.07 -6.56 14.85
N MET A 35 13.16 -7.78 14.30
CA MET A 35 12.47 -8.15 13.05
C MET A 35 10.95 -8.02 13.17
N ILE A 36 10.36 -8.42 14.30
CA ILE A 36 8.93 -8.28 14.55
C ILE A 36 8.54 -6.80 14.60
N MET A 37 9.28 -6.01 15.38
CA MET A 37 8.97 -4.59 15.55
C MET A 37 9.08 -3.81 14.23
N ALA A 38 10.13 -4.05 13.45
CA ALA A 38 10.30 -3.44 12.13
C ALA A 38 9.23 -3.93 11.13
N GLY A 39 8.94 -5.23 11.09
CA GLY A 39 7.93 -5.77 10.20
C GLY A 39 6.52 -5.28 10.52
N MET A 40 6.20 -5.07 11.81
CA MET A 40 4.89 -4.58 12.24
C MET A 40 4.73 -3.06 12.13
N SER A 41 5.79 -2.26 12.26
CA SER A 41 5.72 -0.81 12.02
C SER A 41 5.50 -0.48 10.54
N ASP A 42 6.08 -1.29 9.65
CA ASP A 42 6.02 -1.06 8.20
C ASP A 42 4.69 -1.50 7.56
N LEU A 43 3.78 -2.13 8.32
CA LEU A 43 2.49 -2.59 7.79
C LEU A 43 1.64 -1.44 7.21
N HIS A 44 1.81 -0.21 7.71
CA HIS A 44 1.06 0.97 7.26
C HIS A 44 1.75 1.78 6.14
N ASP A 45 3.07 1.73 6.01
CA ASP A 45 3.83 2.77 5.28
C ASP A 45 4.33 2.36 3.88
N VAL A 46 4.15 1.09 3.48
CA VAL A 46 4.78 0.56 2.25
C VAL A 46 3.81 -0.20 1.32
N ASP A 47 3.98 -0.04 0.00
CA ASP A 47 3.11 -0.60 -1.05
C ASP A 47 3.39 -2.08 -1.39
N GLY A 48 2.31 -2.86 -1.51
CA GLY A 48 2.20 -4.17 -2.19
C GLY A 48 3.29 -5.22 -1.92
N ILE A 49 4.41 -5.12 -2.64
CA ILE A 49 5.48 -6.14 -2.68
C ILE A 49 6.34 -6.10 -1.40
N SER A 50 6.65 -4.93 -0.88
CA SER A 50 7.43 -4.76 0.36
C SER A 50 6.63 -5.18 1.60
N ARG A 51 5.31 -4.94 1.60
CA ARG A 51 4.38 -5.38 2.66
C ARG A 51 4.35 -6.91 2.79
N GLY A 52 4.38 -7.63 1.67
CA GLY A 52 4.44 -9.10 1.65
C GLY A 52 5.73 -9.65 2.28
N LEU A 53 6.87 -9.06 1.93
CA LEU A 53 8.18 -9.43 2.51
C LEU A 53 8.24 -9.11 4.02
N ALA A 54 7.80 -7.92 4.43
CA ALA A 54 7.75 -7.50 5.83
C ALA A 54 6.90 -8.46 6.69
N GLY A 55 5.74 -8.88 6.17
CA GLY A 55 4.88 -9.88 6.83
C GLY A 55 5.56 -11.23 7.02
N VAL A 56 6.28 -11.74 6.02
CA VAL A 56 7.02 -13.02 6.13
C VAL A 56 8.12 -12.93 7.19
N TYR A 57 8.90 -11.85 7.21
CA TYR A 57 9.94 -11.66 8.24
C TYR A 57 9.36 -11.55 9.64
N ALA A 58 8.23 -10.85 9.81
CA ALA A 58 7.53 -10.77 11.10
C ALA A 58 7.07 -12.15 11.58
N VAL A 59 6.46 -12.97 10.71
CA VAL A 59 6.00 -14.33 11.07
C VAL A 59 7.17 -15.23 11.48
N ILE A 60 8.29 -15.21 10.73
CA ILE A 60 9.49 -15.98 11.07
C ILE A 60 10.07 -15.49 12.41
N GLY A 61 10.15 -14.18 12.61
CA GLY A 61 10.59 -13.56 13.85
C GLY A 61 9.74 -14.00 15.05
N ILE A 62 8.41 -13.96 14.91
CA ILE A 62 7.46 -14.43 15.93
C ILE A 62 7.72 -15.90 16.26
N ALA A 63 7.80 -16.77 15.25
CA ALA A 63 7.98 -18.21 15.48
C ALA A 63 9.28 -18.50 16.26
N ILE A 64 10.40 -17.91 15.83
CA ILE A 64 11.70 -18.09 16.49
C ILE A 64 11.66 -17.53 17.91
N LEU A 65 11.17 -16.30 18.10
CA LEU A 65 11.14 -15.65 19.40
C LEU A 65 10.27 -16.42 20.41
N TRP A 66 9.10 -16.90 20.01
CA TRP A 66 8.22 -17.65 20.92
C TRP A 66 8.79 -19.03 21.30
N ILE A 67 9.55 -19.67 20.41
CA ILE A 67 10.28 -20.90 20.76
C ILE A 67 11.35 -20.57 21.82
N MET A 68 12.10 -19.49 21.64
CA MET A 68 13.14 -19.08 22.59
C MET A 68 12.56 -18.72 23.97
N LEU A 69 11.42 -18.03 24.00
CA LEU A 69 10.69 -17.74 25.24
C LEU A 69 10.19 -19.01 25.93
N ALA A 70 9.69 -20.01 25.18
CA ALA A 70 9.30 -21.30 25.74
C ALA A 70 10.49 -22.03 26.39
N ILE A 71 11.65 -22.00 25.74
CA ILE A 71 12.89 -22.58 26.30
C ILE A 71 13.30 -21.83 27.58
N LEU A 72 13.24 -20.50 27.59
CA LEU A 72 13.54 -19.68 28.77
C LEU A 72 12.61 -20.01 29.94
N LEU A 73 11.30 -20.08 29.70
CA LEU A 73 10.31 -20.47 30.71
C LEU A 73 10.55 -21.89 31.23
N GLY A 74 10.85 -22.84 30.33
CA GLY A 74 11.20 -24.22 30.71
C GLY A 74 12.45 -24.30 31.57
N LEU A 75 13.50 -23.52 31.26
CA LEU A 75 14.70 -23.42 32.08
C LEU A 75 14.40 -22.78 33.45
N GLY A 76 13.54 -21.77 33.51
CA GLY A 76 13.07 -21.15 34.75
C GLY A 76 12.28 -22.12 35.63
N ALA A 77 11.39 -22.92 35.03
CA ALA A 77 10.61 -23.93 35.73
C ALA A 77 11.45 -25.11 36.23
N ALA A 78 12.39 -25.60 35.43
CA ALA A 78 13.19 -26.78 35.76
C ALA A 78 14.38 -26.50 36.69
N LYS A 79 14.98 -25.30 36.59
CA LYS A 79 16.24 -24.94 37.27
C LYS A 79 16.15 -23.66 38.11
N GLY A 80 14.99 -23.02 38.17
CA GLY A 80 14.76 -21.79 38.91
C GLY A 80 13.82 -21.97 40.10
N ARG A 81 13.40 -20.86 40.71
CA ARG A 81 12.45 -20.81 41.82
C ARG A 81 11.05 -20.43 41.35
N MET A 82 10.60 -21.07 40.27
CA MET A 82 9.26 -20.85 39.75
C MET A 82 8.24 -21.69 40.54
N PRO A 83 7.18 -21.10 41.12
CA PRO A 83 6.11 -21.86 41.73
C PRO A 83 5.48 -22.85 40.74
N SER A 84 5.11 -24.05 41.19
CA SER A 84 4.55 -25.10 40.32
C SER A 84 3.29 -24.64 39.57
N TRP A 85 2.40 -23.92 40.25
CA TRP A 85 1.20 -23.34 39.63
C TRP A 85 1.56 -22.31 38.54
N ALA A 86 2.65 -21.56 38.71
CA ALA A 86 3.09 -20.56 37.75
C ALA A 86 3.72 -21.21 36.51
N GLY A 87 4.36 -22.36 36.66
CA GLY A 87 4.78 -23.20 35.54
C GLY A 87 3.60 -23.70 34.71
N ILE A 88 2.52 -24.14 35.36
CA ILE A 88 1.27 -24.53 34.69
C ILE A 88 0.62 -23.32 34.00
N ALA A 89 0.55 -22.18 34.68
CA ALA A 89 0.03 -20.95 34.09
C ALA A 89 0.85 -20.55 32.85
N ALA A 90 2.19 -20.61 32.90
CA ALA A 90 3.04 -20.30 31.77
C ALA A 90 2.78 -21.23 30.56
N LEU A 91 2.46 -22.51 30.78
CA LEU A 91 2.12 -23.46 29.72
C LEU A 91 0.87 -23.03 28.94
N VAL A 92 -0.10 -22.40 29.62
CA VAL A 92 -1.33 -21.89 29.00
C VAL A 92 -1.15 -20.48 28.46
N LEU A 93 -0.50 -19.59 29.22
CA LEU A 93 -0.36 -18.18 28.87
C LEU A 93 0.62 -17.94 27.73
N HIS A 94 1.64 -18.78 27.59
CA HIS A 94 2.59 -18.67 26.49
C HIS A 94 1.92 -18.80 25.11
N PRO A 95 1.15 -19.86 24.79
CA PRO A 95 0.44 -19.92 23.51
C PRO A 95 -0.65 -18.84 23.41
N VAL A 96 -1.35 -18.49 24.49
CA VAL A 96 -2.34 -17.40 24.46
C VAL A 96 -1.70 -16.06 24.06
N SER A 97 -0.50 -15.76 24.56
CA SER A 97 0.24 -14.54 24.20
C SER A 97 0.65 -14.51 22.72
N LEU A 98 0.96 -15.68 22.14
CA LEU A 98 1.27 -15.81 20.72
C LEU A 98 0.06 -15.43 19.86
N VAL A 99 -1.11 -16.00 20.19
CA VAL A 99 -2.34 -15.71 19.45
C VAL A 99 -2.74 -14.24 19.61
N ALA A 100 -2.52 -13.64 20.78
CA ALA A 100 -2.77 -12.21 21.00
C ALA A 100 -1.92 -11.30 20.10
N VAL A 101 -0.65 -11.66 19.87
CA VAL A 101 0.22 -10.93 18.93
C VAL A 101 -0.19 -11.16 17.47
N GLY A 102 -0.73 -12.33 17.14
CA GLY A 102 -1.39 -12.54 15.86
C GLY A 102 -2.59 -11.60 15.67
N ALA A 103 -3.44 -11.47 16.69
CA ALA A 103 -4.60 -10.59 16.67
C ALA A 103 -4.23 -9.10 16.49
N THR A 104 -3.04 -8.67 16.93
CA THR A 104 -2.59 -7.29 16.69
C THR A 104 -2.26 -7.00 15.24
N VAL A 105 -1.92 -8.00 14.42
CA VAL A 105 -1.69 -7.81 12.98
C VAL A 105 -2.97 -7.33 12.27
N ASP A 106 -4.12 -7.91 12.63
CA ASP A 106 -5.42 -7.51 12.07
C ASP A 106 -5.83 -6.09 12.51
N LEU A 107 -5.47 -5.72 13.74
CA LEU A 107 -5.69 -4.36 14.25
C LEU A 107 -4.78 -3.35 13.57
N LEU A 108 -3.48 -3.63 13.49
CA LEU A 108 -2.46 -2.77 12.85
C LEU A 108 -2.68 -2.61 11.35
N SER A 109 -3.43 -3.49 10.70
CA SER A 109 -3.82 -3.31 9.28
C SER A 109 -4.86 -2.19 9.07
N SER A 110 -5.21 -1.44 10.11
CA SER A 110 -6.33 -0.50 10.12
C SER A 110 -5.95 0.82 10.77
N PRO A 111 -6.37 1.96 10.22
CA PRO A 111 -6.06 3.27 10.79
C PRO A 111 -6.58 3.39 12.23
N GLY A 112 -5.81 4.04 13.10
CA GLY A 112 -6.20 4.35 14.49
C GLY A 112 -5.88 3.28 15.54
N PHE A 113 -5.22 2.19 15.15
CA PHE A 113 -4.84 1.10 16.06
C PHE A 113 -3.33 0.99 16.32
N ASP A 114 -2.57 2.08 16.15
CA ASP A 114 -1.10 2.08 16.35
C ASP A 114 -0.69 1.65 17.78
N TRP A 115 -1.58 1.88 18.76
CA TRP A 115 -1.40 1.41 20.14
C TRP A 115 -1.26 -0.12 20.24
N ALA A 116 -1.79 -0.88 19.27
CA ALA A 116 -1.71 -2.34 19.27
C ALA A 116 -0.26 -2.84 19.18
N LEU A 117 0.69 -2.01 18.73
CA LEU A 117 2.12 -2.30 18.72
C LEU A 117 2.71 -2.47 20.13
N ILE A 118 2.04 -1.96 21.17
CA ILE A 118 2.45 -2.14 22.57
C ILE A 118 2.45 -3.63 22.95
N VAL A 119 1.52 -4.43 22.43
CA VAL A 119 1.37 -5.84 22.78
C VAL A 119 2.60 -6.67 22.35
N PRO A 120 2.99 -6.72 21.06
CA PRO A 120 4.24 -7.36 20.64
C PRO A 120 5.48 -6.65 21.19
N GLY A 121 5.40 -5.35 21.49
CA GLY A 121 6.49 -4.59 22.10
C GLY A 121 6.79 -5.01 23.55
N VAL A 122 5.77 -5.30 24.36
CA VAL A 122 5.91 -5.49 25.82
C VAL A 122 5.85 -6.96 26.25
N LEU A 123 5.05 -7.81 25.59
CA LEU A 123 4.89 -9.22 25.98
C LEU A 123 6.22 -10.00 25.97
N PRO A 124 7.03 -9.99 24.89
CA PRO A 124 8.26 -10.75 24.85
C PRO A 124 9.29 -10.32 25.91
N PRO A 125 9.58 -9.01 26.10
CA PRO A 125 10.45 -8.57 27.18
C PRO A 125 9.94 -8.93 28.57
N LEU A 126 8.63 -8.84 28.81
CA LEU A 126 8.03 -9.20 30.10
C LEU A 126 8.23 -10.69 30.43
N ILE A 127 7.97 -11.57 29.45
CA ILE A 127 8.15 -13.03 29.61
C ILE A 127 9.64 -13.36 29.82
N ALA A 128 10.53 -12.75 29.02
CA ALA A 128 11.97 -12.96 29.14
C ALA A 128 12.52 -12.49 30.50
N ALA A 129 12.10 -11.32 30.96
CA ALA A 129 12.51 -10.76 32.25
C ALA A 129 12.02 -11.65 33.42
N TYR A 130 10.81 -12.17 33.34
CA TYR A 130 10.28 -13.10 34.34
C TYR A 130 11.04 -14.44 34.35
N ALA A 131 11.32 -15.02 33.18
CA ALA A 131 12.11 -16.24 33.09
C ALA A 131 13.55 -16.06 33.62
N LEU A 132 14.14 -14.88 33.41
CA LEU A 132 15.44 -14.52 33.97
C LEU A 132 15.36 -14.34 35.48
N TRP A 133 14.35 -13.62 35.98
CA TRP A 133 14.10 -13.42 37.41
C TRP A 133 14.02 -14.75 38.15
N ALA A 134 13.28 -15.73 37.61
CA ALA A 134 13.13 -17.06 38.20
C ALA A 134 14.46 -17.80 38.40
N ARG A 135 15.52 -17.42 37.67
CA ARG A 135 16.85 -18.03 37.75
C ARG A 135 17.87 -17.22 38.55
N LEU A 136 17.55 -16.00 38.96
CA LEU A 136 18.48 -15.13 39.67
C LEU A 136 18.20 -15.15 41.18
N PRO A 137 18.97 -15.92 41.99
CA PRO A 137 18.73 -16.07 43.42
C PRO A 137 18.75 -14.73 44.17
N GLY A 138 19.60 -13.77 43.75
CA GLY A 138 19.69 -12.45 44.36
C GLY A 138 18.43 -11.58 44.25
N LEU A 139 17.55 -11.83 43.26
CA LEU A 139 16.32 -11.05 43.09
C LEU A 139 15.17 -11.54 43.97
N HIS A 140 15.22 -12.81 44.41
CA HIS A 140 14.16 -13.40 45.24
C HIS A 140 14.13 -12.84 46.67
N GLY A 141 15.22 -12.21 47.12
CA GLY A 141 15.25 -11.52 48.42
C GLY A 141 14.42 -10.21 48.44
N VAL A 142 14.20 -9.60 47.28
CA VAL A 142 13.43 -8.35 47.13
C VAL A 142 12.03 -8.63 46.60
N LEU A 143 11.89 -9.67 45.77
CA LEU A 143 10.66 -10.01 45.05
C LEU A 143 10.17 -11.41 45.47
N PRO A 144 9.09 -11.50 46.26
CA PRO A 144 8.53 -12.78 46.70
C PRO A 144 8.04 -13.64 45.52
N GLU A 145 8.21 -14.95 45.63
CA GLU A 145 8.00 -15.87 44.50
C GLU A 145 6.55 -15.88 44.00
N THR A 146 5.59 -15.96 44.92
CA THR A 146 4.17 -16.05 44.62
C THR A 146 3.58 -14.74 44.11
N ALA A 147 3.94 -13.61 44.75
CA ALA A 147 3.45 -12.29 44.37
C ALA A 147 3.96 -11.89 42.98
N THR A 148 5.25 -12.11 42.70
CA THR A 148 5.87 -11.77 41.40
C THR A 148 5.27 -12.61 40.28
N SER A 149 5.15 -13.93 40.50
CA SER A 149 4.52 -14.83 39.52
C SER A 149 3.07 -14.45 39.25
N GLY A 150 2.30 -14.10 40.29
CA GLY A 150 0.92 -13.64 40.17
C GLY A 150 0.80 -12.36 39.34
N ALA A 151 1.64 -11.37 39.64
CA ALA A 151 1.66 -10.10 38.93
C ALA A 151 2.01 -10.26 37.45
N VAL A 152 3.03 -11.07 37.12
CA VAL A 152 3.42 -11.31 35.72
C VAL A 152 2.35 -12.10 34.96
N CYS A 153 1.79 -13.16 35.55
CA CYS A 153 0.70 -13.90 34.94
C CYS A 153 -0.52 -13.01 34.66
N ALA A 154 -0.88 -12.15 35.60
CA ALA A 154 -1.96 -11.18 35.41
C ALA A 154 -1.64 -10.16 34.31
N ALA A 155 -0.42 -9.64 34.24
CA ALA A 155 0.01 -8.70 33.21
C ALA A 155 -0.03 -9.34 31.80
N VAL A 156 0.49 -10.57 31.66
CA VAL A 156 0.43 -11.32 30.39
C VAL A 156 -1.01 -11.59 29.97
N LEU A 157 -1.87 -11.99 30.92
CA LEU A 157 -3.30 -12.19 30.66
C LEU A 157 -3.99 -10.92 30.16
N LEU A 158 -3.78 -9.80 30.86
CA LEU A 158 -4.37 -8.51 30.50
C LEU A 158 -3.89 -8.04 29.13
N LEU A 159 -2.57 -8.03 28.88
CA LEU A 159 -2.00 -7.68 27.58
C LEU A 159 -2.51 -8.58 26.45
N SER A 160 -2.77 -9.86 26.74
CA SER A 160 -3.30 -10.79 25.76
C SER A 160 -4.79 -10.60 25.48
N ALA A 161 -5.58 -10.10 26.44
CA ALA A 161 -7.02 -9.89 26.30
C ALA A 161 -7.36 -8.61 25.53
N VAL A 162 -6.52 -7.58 25.61
CA VAL A 162 -6.80 -6.25 25.03
C VAL A 162 -7.05 -6.29 23.51
N PRO A 163 -6.25 -6.98 22.66
CA PRO A 163 -6.51 -7.07 21.23
C PRO A 163 -7.88 -7.68 20.91
N TRP A 164 -8.31 -8.69 21.68
CA TRP A 164 -9.59 -9.35 21.48
C TRP A 164 -10.78 -8.46 21.79
N ILE A 165 -10.68 -7.66 22.84
CA ILE A 165 -11.72 -6.68 23.19
C ILE A 165 -11.87 -5.69 22.03
N ALA A 166 -10.78 -5.14 21.53
CA ALA A 166 -10.78 -4.21 20.40
C ALA A 166 -11.36 -4.84 19.12
N LEU A 167 -10.93 -6.06 18.78
CA LEU A 167 -11.48 -6.80 17.62
C LEU A 167 -12.97 -7.09 17.77
N SER A 168 -13.45 -7.41 18.97
CA SER A 168 -14.86 -7.69 19.23
C SER A 168 -15.74 -6.45 19.00
N GLN A 169 -15.32 -5.29 19.52
CA GLN A 169 -16.01 -4.01 19.32
C GLN A 169 -16.06 -3.63 17.84
N ARG A 170 -14.94 -3.81 17.14
CA ARG A 170 -14.87 -3.59 15.70
C ARG A 170 -15.79 -4.53 14.92
N SER A 171 -15.90 -5.78 15.35
CA SER A 171 -16.74 -6.77 14.68
C SER A 171 -18.22 -6.42 14.82
N SER A 172 -18.65 -5.88 15.96
CA SER A 172 -20.02 -5.40 16.15
C SER A 172 -20.32 -4.17 15.29
N GLU A 173 -19.43 -3.17 15.26
CA GLU A 173 -19.60 -2.00 14.39
C GLU A 173 -19.70 -2.39 12.92
N ARG A 174 -18.83 -3.30 12.46
CA ARG A 174 -18.88 -3.83 11.09
C ARG A 174 -20.13 -4.65 10.82
N ALA A 175 -20.70 -5.30 11.83
CA ALA A 175 -21.95 -6.04 11.68
C ALA A 175 -23.13 -5.07 11.52
N GLU A 176 -23.16 -3.98 12.28
CA GLU A 176 -24.16 -2.92 12.15
C GLU A 176 -24.08 -2.23 10.77
N VAL A 177 -22.88 -1.85 10.32
CA VAL A 177 -22.68 -1.26 9.00
C VAL A 177 -23.09 -2.24 7.89
N ARG A 178 -22.75 -3.52 8.02
CA ARG A 178 -23.20 -4.54 7.06
C ARG A 178 -24.71 -4.72 7.07
N ALA A 179 -25.35 -4.69 8.23
CA ALA A 179 -26.80 -4.77 8.33
C ALA A 179 -27.47 -3.56 7.65
N GLN A 180 -26.89 -2.36 7.79
CA GLN A 180 -27.37 -1.16 7.10
C GLN A 180 -27.13 -1.24 5.57
N GLN A 181 -25.97 -1.75 5.14
CA GLN A 181 -25.68 -1.95 3.71
C GLN A 181 -26.59 -3.01 3.07
N GLN A 182 -26.99 -4.04 3.81
CA GLN A 182 -27.97 -5.03 3.34
C GLN A 182 -29.37 -4.46 3.11
N GLN A 183 -29.69 -3.30 3.69
CA GLN A 183 -30.95 -2.60 3.44
C GLN A 183 -30.91 -1.73 2.17
N LEU A 184 -29.73 -1.45 1.62
CA LEU A 184 -29.64 -0.81 0.32
C LEU A 184 -30.08 -1.83 -0.74
N PRO A 185 -30.96 -1.45 -1.68
CA PRO A 185 -31.33 -2.33 -2.77
C PRO A 185 -30.06 -2.74 -3.52
N VAL A 186 -29.81 -4.04 -3.60
CA VAL A 186 -28.72 -4.60 -4.40
C VAL A 186 -29.11 -4.42 -5.86
N ILE A 187 -28.83 -3.25 -6.41
CA ILE A 187 -28.96 -3.00 -7.84
C ILE A 187 -27.97 -3.92 -8.53
N SER A 188 -28.47 -4.78 -9.42
CA SER A 188 -27.63 -5.69 -10.19
C SER A 188 -26.60 -4.90 -11.00
N ASP A 189 -25.45 -5.50 -11.28
CA ASP A 189 -24.45 -4.88 -12.16
C ASP A 189 -25.02 -4.56 -13.53
N GLU A 190 -25.97 -5.38 -14.00
CA GLU A 190 -26.70 -5.16 -15.25
C GLU A 190 -27.58 -3.91 -15.19
N GLU A 191 -28.37 -3.71 -14.13
CA GLU A 191 -29.18 -2.52 -13.95
C GLU A 191 -28.33 -1.26 -13.81
N ARG A 192 -27.21 -1.33 -13.09
CA ARG A 192 -26.26 -0.20 -12.98
C ARG A 192 -25.69 0.18 -14.33
N ARG A 193 -25.26 -0.80 -15.13
CA ARG A 193 -24.77 -0.57 -16.49
C ARG A 193 -25.87 -0.01 -17.39
N ALA A 194 -27.07 -0.57 -17.32
CA ALA A 194 -28.20 -0.10 -18.11
C ALA A 194 -28.59 1.33 -17.75
N GLN A 195 -28.57 1.68 -16.46
CA GLN A 195 -28.82 3.05 -15.99
C GLN A 195 -27.72 4.00 -16.43
N ALA A 196 -26.44 3.63 -16.28
CA ALA A 196 -25.32 4.44 -16.75
C ALA A 196 -25.42 4.71 -18.26
N THR A 197 -25.79 3.71 -19.07
CA THR A 197 -26.01 3.88 -20.51
C THR A 197 -27.18 4.84 -20.79
N ARG A 198 -28.31 4.70 -20.08
CA ARG A 198 -29.46 5.61 -20.22
C ARG A 198 -29.11 7.05 -19.85
N ASP A 199 -28.40 7.23 -18.74
CA ASP A 199 -27.99 8.55 -18.26
C ASP A 199 -26.96 9.19 -19.21
N TRP A 200 -26.01 8.39 -19.73
CA TRP A 200 -25.03 8.84 -20.72
C TRP A 200 -25.69 9.28 -22.03
N GLN A 201 -26.68 8.52 -22.51
CA GLN A 201 -27.49 8.89 -23.67
C GLN A 201 -28.33 10.14 -23.40
N ALA A 202 -29.01 10.22 -22.25
CA ALA A 202 -29.84 11.38 -21.91
C ALA A 202 -29.02 12.68 -21.84
N ARG A 203 -27.77 12.61 -21.35
CA ARG A 203 -26.84 13.75 -21.37
C ARG A 203 -26.53 14.22 -22.79
N PHE A 204 -26.26 13.29 -23.71
CA PHE A 204 -26.00 13.62 -25.11
C PHE A 204 -27.20 14.29 -25.77
N GLU A 205 -28.40 13.73 -25.59
CA GLU A 205 -29.64 14.30 -26.15
C GLU A 205 -30.00 15.67 -25.57
N GLY A 206 -29.43 16.03 -24.41
CA GLY A 206 -29.58 17.34 -23.78
C GLY A 206 -28.59 18.39 -24.27
N LEU A 207 -27.56 18.02 -25.05
CA LEU A 207 -26.59 18.97 -25.56
C LEU A 207 -27.21 19.86 -26.65
N THR A 208 -26.84 21.13 -26.62
CA THR A 208 -27.30 22.15 -27.58
C THR A 208 -26.12 22.95 -28.11
N PRO A 209 -26.27 23.74 -29.18
CA PRO A 209 -25.21 24.63 -29.68
C PRO A 209 -24.68 25.64 -28.65
N ASP A 210 -25.42 25.90 -27.56
CA ASP A 210 -25.01 26.77 -26.45
C ASP A 210 -24.27 26.00 -25.33
N SER A 211 -24.18 24.66 -25.44
CA SER A 211 -23.42 23.82 -24.51
C SER A 211 -21.91 24.01 -24.69
N SER A 212 -21.14 23.62 -23.69
CA SER A 212 -19.68 23.66 -23.76
C SER A 212 -19.20 22.69 -24.84
N PHE A 213 -18.24 23.12 -25.65
CA PHE A 213 -17.58 22.26 -26.62
C PHE A 213 -16.92 21.04 -25.95
N GLY A 214 -16.45 21.21 -24.70
CA GLY A 214 -15.91 20.11 -23.89
C GLY A 214 -16.90 18.98 -23.62
N ASP A 215 -18.20 19.28 -23.53
CA ASP A 215 -19.23 18.27 -23.23
C ASP A 215 -19.42 17.27 -24.38
N TYR A 216 -19.06 17.65 -25.61
CA TYR A 216 -19.11 16.79 -26.78
C TYR A 216 -17.93 15.81 -26.88
N LEU A 217 -16.81 16.08 -26.21
CA LEU A 217 -15.58 15.29 -26.36
C LEU A 217 -15.73 13.84 -25.87
N ASP A 218 -16.59 13.59 -24.89
CA ASP A 218 -16.91 12.24 -24.43
C ASP A 218 -17.63 11.40 -25.48
N TYR A 219 -18.35 12.07 -26.38
CA TYR A 219 -19.19 11.42 -27.39
C TYR A 219 -18.49 11.27 -28.74
N ILE A 220 -17.42 12.05 -28.98
CA ILE A 220 -16.62 12.00 -30.21
C ILE A 220 -15.63 10.83 -30.21
N LYS A 221 -15.34 10.20 -29.07
CA LYS A 221 -14.34 9.12 -28.93
C LYS A 221 -14.55 7.94 -29.90
N PRO A 222 -13.47 7.29 -30.36
CA PRO A 222 -13.58 6.06 -31.15
C PRO A 222 -14.45 5.01 -30.43
N GLY A 223 -15.36 4.38 -31.18
CA GLY A 223 -16.28 3.37 -30.64
C GLY A 223 -17.57 3.91 -30.01
N SER A 224 -17.72 5.23 -29.86
CA SER A 224 -18.97 5.84 -29.42
C SER A 224 -20.06 5.67 -30.49
N PRO A 225 -21.28 5.18 -30.15
CA PRO A 225 -22.41 5.15 -31.08
C PRO A 225 -22.85 6.56 -31.51
N PHE A 226 -22.49 7.60 -30.75
CA PHE A 226 -22.84 8.99 -31.04
C PHE A 226 -21.77 9.73 -31.85
N ARG A 227 -20.61 9.12 -32.11
CA ARG A 227 -19.42 9.80 -32.66
C ARG A 227 -19.72 10.73 -33.83
N GLN A 228 -20.40 10.23 -34.87
CA GLN A 228 -20.67 11.02 -36.06
C GLN A 228 -21.60 12.21 -35.78
N ARG A 229 -22.69 11.98 -35.04
CA ARG A 229 -23.64 13.02 -34.65
C ARG A 229 -23.01 14.04 -33.71
N ALA A 230 -22.18 13.58 -32.77
CA ALA A 230 -21.45 14.45 -31.85
C ALA A 230 -20.45 15.35 -32.58
N LEU A 231 -19.75 14.86 -33.60
CA LEU A 231 -18.89 15.67 -34.46
C LEU A 231 -19.69 16.75 -35.21
N GLU A 232 -20.85 16.39 -35.76
CA GLU A 232 -21.72 17.32 -36.49
C GLU A 232 -22.30 18.41 -35.58
N GLU A 233 -22.79 18.04 -34.39
CA GLU A 233 -23.34 18.99 -33.43
C GLU A 233 -22.24 19.87 -32.79
N ALA A 234 -21.06 19.31 -32.51
CA ALA A 234 -19.94 20.08 -31.98
C ALA A 234 -19.46 21.20 -32.93
N ARG A 235 -19.61 21.02 -34.25
CA ARG A 235 -19.34 22.08 -35.25
C ARG A 235 -20.30 23.26 -35.13
N LEU A 236 -21.50 23.05 -34.60
CA LEU A 236 -22.52 24.09 -34.44
C LEU A 236 -22.31 24.93 -33.18
N VAL A 237 -21.42 24.51 -32.27
CA VAL A 237 -21.13 25.26 -31.04
C VAL A 237 -20.53 26.63 -31.41
N THR A 238 -21.17 27.69 -30.89
CA THR A 238 -20.90 29.07 -31.30
C THR A 238 -19.48 29.52 -30.93
N ASP A 239 -19.02 29.18 -29.73
CA ASP A 239 -17.72 29.59 -29.20
C ASP A 239 -16.65 28.49 -29.31
N ARG A 240 -16.85 27.51 -30.21
CA ARG A 240 -15.98 26.33 -30.35
C ARG A 240 -14.51 26.67 -30.56
N GLN A 241 -14.20 27.73 -31.32
CA GLN A 241 -12.82 28.16 -31.58
C GLN A 241 -12.10 28.54 -30.29
N GLU A 242 -12.68 29.45 -29.51
CA GLU A 242 -12.10 29.93 -28.27
C GLU A 242 -11.97 28.80 -27.24
N GLN A 243 -13.01 27.96 -27.15
CA GLN A 243 -13.02 26.83 -26.23
C GLN A 243 -12.00 25.75 -26.60
N ALA A 244 -11.82 25.44 -27.89
CA ALA A 244 -10.79 24.51 -28.34
C ALA A 244 -9.39 25.01 -28.00
N GLU A 245 -9.08 26.28 -28.27
CA GLU A 245 -7.79 26.88 -27.90
C GLU A 245 -7.56 26.87 -26.39
N LYS A 246 -8.60 27.14 -25.60
CA LYS A 246 -8.54 27.06 -24.14
C LYS A 246 -8.28 25.64 -23.66
N LEU A 247 -8.99 24.64 -24.18
CA LEU A 247 -8.82 23.23 -23.81
C LEU A 247 -7.39 22.74 -24.09
N ILE A 248 -6.80 23.15 -25.21
CA ILE A 248 -5.39 22.84 -25.52
C ILE A 248 -4.47 23.42 -24.46
N ARG A 249 -4.67 24.69 -24.07
CA ARG A 249 -3.88 25.35 -23.01
C ARG A 249 -4.06 24.71 -21.63
N ASP A 250 -5.27 24.24 -21.33
CA ASP A 250 -5.61 23.53 -20.09
C ASP A 250 -5.07 22.08 -20.06
N GLY A 251 -4.44 21.64 -21.15
CA GLY A 251 -3.79 20.33 -21.24
C GLY A 251 -4.71 19.18 -21.63
N MET A 252 -5.84 19.50 -22.26
CA MET A 252 -6.82 18.51 -22.73
C MET A 252 -6.54 18.05 -24.16
N LEU A 253 -5.28 18.16 -24.64
CA LEU A 253 -4.90 17.86 -26.02
C LEU A 253 -5.29 16.43 -26.40
N VAL A 254 -5.07 15.45 -25.51
CA VAL A 254 -5.44 14.03 -25.70
C VAL A 254 -6.91 13.79 -26.08
N TRP A 255 -7.81 14.69 -25.70
CA TRP A 255 -9.24 14.58 -26.02
C TRP A 255 -9.61 15.21 -27.37
N LEU A 256 -8.67 15.88 -28.03
CA LEU A 256 -8.84 16.65 -29.26
C LEU A 256 -8.21 15.96 -30.49
N GLY A 257 -8.18 14.62 -30.52
CA GLY A 257 -7.64 13.85 -31.66
C GLY A 257 -8.32 14.16 -33.00
N ASP A 258 -9.59 14.56 -32.98
CA ASP A 258 -10.40 14.86 -34.16
C ASP A 258 -10.58 16.38 -34.41
N LEU A 259 -9.69 17.23 -33.89
CA LEU A 259 -9.79 18.69 -34.01
C LEU A 259 -9.94 19.16 -35.47
N TRP A 260 -9.22 18.52 -36.40
CA TRP A 260 -9.31 18.77 -37.84
C TRP A 260 -10.72 18.60 -38.43
N GLN A 261 -11.61 17.87 -37.76
CA GLN A 261 -12.99 17.65 -38.19
C GLN A 261 -13.97 18.64 -37.57
N LEU A 262 -13.58 19.52 -36.67
CA LEU A 262 -14.51 20.28 -35.82
C LEU A 262 -14.82 21.69 -36.33
N ASP A 263 -14.52 21.96 -37.61
CA ASP A 263 -14.71 23.28 -38.24
C ASP A 263 -14.06 24.40 -37.40
N ILE A 264 -12.86 24.12 -36.91
CA ILE A 264 -11.98 25.03 -36.19
C ILE A 264 -11.02 25.64 -37.22
N ALA A 265 -10.74 26.93 -37.13
CA ALA A 265 -9.78 27.60 -38.00
C ALA A 265 -8.36 27.47 -37.43
N PRO A 266 -7.33 27.23 -38.27
CA PRO A 266 -5.93 27.22 -37.86
C PRO A 266 -5.42 28.65 -37.64
N THR A 267 -5.88 29.29 -36.56
CA THR A 267 -5.43 30.63 -36.17
C THR A 267 -4.01 30.59 -35.64
N PRO A 268 -3.25 31.71 -35.64
CA PRO A 268 -1.93 31.75 -34.99
C PRO A 268 -1.97 31.29 -33.52
N SER A 269 -2.99 31.74 -32.77
CA SER A 269 -3.21 31.32 -31.38
C SER A 269 -3.39 29.81 -31.24
N LEU A 270 -4.15 29.18 -32.14
CA LEU A 270 -4.34 27.73 -32.15
C LEU A 270 -3.05 26.99 -32.51
N CYS A 271 -2.36 27.41 -33.58
CA CYS A 271 -1.09 26.83 -34.01
C CYS A 271 -0.08 26.84 -32.84
N ASP A 272 0.11 28.00 -32.21
CA ASP A 272 1.05 28.18 -31.11
C ASP A 272 0.67 27.34 -29.88
N ALA A 273 -0.62 27.34 -29.50
CA ALA A 273 -1.11 26.57 -28.36
C ALA A 273 -0.93 25.07 -28.60
N PHE A 274 -1.24 24.58 -29.80
CA PHE A 274 -1.10 23.18 -30.18
C PHE A 274 0.37 22.75 -30.18
N ALA A 275 1.24 23.51 -30.85
CA ALA A 275 2.67 23.22 -30.93
C ALA A 275 3.31 23.17 -29.54
N ALA A 276 3.07 24.21 -28.72
CA ALA A 276 3.62 24.29 -27.37
C ALA A 276 3.14 23.14 -26.48
N ARG A 277 1.85 22.78 -26.57
CA ARG A 277 1.29 21.70 -25.75
C ARG A 277 1.81 20.33 -26.19
N LEU A 278 1.83 20.05 -27.49
CA LEU A 278 2.34 18.80 -28.04
C LEU A 278 3.82 18.59 -27.70
N GLN A 279 4.64 19.65 -27.84
CA GLN A 279 6.04 19.61 -27.45
C GLN A 279 6.19 19.26 -25.97
N LYS A 280 5.45 19.95 -25.11
CA LYS A 280 5.50 19.75 -23.67
C LYS A 280 5.13 18.31 -23.28
N GLU A 281 4.05 17.76 -23.83
CA GLU A 281 3.64 16.38 -23.56
C GLU A 281 4.70 15.38 -24.02
N ALA A 282 5.25 15.55 -25.23
CA ALA A 282 6.32 14.70 -25.72
C ALA A 282 7.57 14.72 -24.84
N GLU A 283 7.95 15.88 -24.30
CA GLU A 283 9.09 16.01 -23.38
C GLU A 283 8.80 15.40 -22.00
N GLU A 284 7.59 15.62 -21.47
CA GLU A 284 7.16 15.07 -20.18
C GLU A 284 7.12 13.55 -20.19
N ASP A 285 6.75 12.93 -21.31
CA ASP A 285 6.64 11.48 -21.44
C ASP A 285 7.95 10.78 -21.79
N ARG A 286 9.03 11.52 -22.03
CA ARG A 286 10.33 10.95 -22.39
C ARG A 286 10.84 9.98 -21.32
N GLY A 287 11.05 8.73 -21.71
CA GLY A 287 11.55 7.67 -20.83
C GLY A 287 10.54 7.17 -19.80
N LYS A 288 9.26 7.58 -19.91
CA LYS A 288 8.17 7.11 -19.06
C LYS A 288 7.31 6.08 -19.80
N GLY A 289 6.68 5.19 -19.03
CA GLY A 289 5.66 4.27 -19.53
C GLY A 289 6.14 3.27 -20.58
N SER A 290 5.18 2.57 -21.19
CA SER A 290 5.43 1.74 -22.37
C SER A 290 5.15 2.54 -23.64
N TYR A 291 5.81 2.18 -24.75
CA TYR A 291 5.57 2.76 -26.08
C TYR A 291 4.07 2.85 -26.41
N TRP A 292 3.32 1.80 -26.07
CA TRP A 292 1.88 1.72 -26.32
C TRP A 292 1.08 2.82 -25.64
N VAL A 293 1.39 3.14 -24.39
CA VAL A 293 0.63 4.17 -23.66
C VAL A 293 0.98 5.56 -24.20
N VAL A 294 2.26 5.85 -24.42
CA VAL A 294 2.71 7.21 -24.76
C VAL A 294 2.51 7.54 -26.23
N VAL A 295 2.87 6.63 -27.14
CA VAL A 295 2.87 6.94 -28.57
C VAL A 295 1.48 6.80 -29.19
N GLU A 296 0.59 5.97 -28.63
CA GLU A 296 -0.82 5.95 -29.06
C GLU A 296 -1.49 7.30 -28.82
N TYR A 297 -1.17 7.99 -27.72
CA TYR A 297 -1.66 9.36 -27.46
C TYR A 297 -1.05 10.42 -28.39
N LEU A 298 0.15 10.20 -28.92
CA LEU A 298 0.73 11.12 -29.92
C LEU A 298 0.22 10.80 -31.33
N GLU A 299 -0.06 9.52 -31.61
CA GLU A 299 -0.56 9.03 -32.90
C GLU A 299 -1.97 9.52 -33.22
N ILE A 300 -2.85 9.67 -32.21
CA ILE A 300 -4.19 10.24 -32.41
C ILE A 300 -4.18 11.67 -32.99
N HIS A 301 -3.04 12.37 -32.93
CA HIS A 301 -2.89 13.73 -33.43
C HIS A 301 -2.28 13.82 -34.84
N LEU A 302 -1.99 12.70 -35.51
CA LEU A 302 -1.40 12.73 -36.85
C LEU A 302 -2.24 13.51 -37.87
N GLU A 303 -3.56 13.34 -37.87
CA GLU A 303 -4.43 14.05 -38.81
C GLU A 303 -4.51 15.55 -38.47
N ASN A 304 -4.48 15.91 -37.18
CA ASN A 304 -4.35 17.31 -36.76
C ASN A 304 -3.04 17.93 -37.24
N LEU A 305 -1.92 17.21 -37.12
CA LEU A 305 -0.61 17.66 -37.58
C LEU A 305 -0.59 17.89 -39.10
N LYS A 306 -1.17 16.98 -39.89
CA LYS A 306 -1.32 17.16 -41.35
C LYS A 306 -2.15 18.40 -41.69
N TRP A 307 -3.29 18.55 -41.02
CA TRP A 307 -4.19 19.67 -41.20
C TRP A 307 -3.51 21.01 -40.87
N LEU A 308 -2.87 21.12 -39.70
CA LEU A 308 -2.17 22.33 -39.27
C LEU A 308 -0.95 22.64 -40.16
N ALA A 309 -0.17 21.63 -40.56
CA ALA A 309 0.95 21.82 -41.48
C ALA A 309 0.48 22.30 -42.87
N SER A 310 -0.67 21.80 -43.36
CA SER A 310 -1.26 22.27 -44.62
C SER A 310 -1.71 23.73 -44.56
N ALA A 311 -1.98 24.24 -43.35
CA ALA A 311 -2.31 25.63 -43.08
C ALA A 311 -1.07 26.50 -42.77
N HIS A 312 0.14 25.96 -42.94
CA HIS A 312 1.42 26.64 -42.66
C HIS A 312 1.62 27.05 -41.18
N CYS A 313 1.08 26.28 -40.22
CA CYS A 313 1.51 26.40 -38.82
C CYS A 313 2.97 25.95 -38.67
N ASP A 314 3.79 26.67 -37.90
CA ASP A 314 5.13 26.21 -37.51
C ASP A 314 4.99 25.13 -36.42
N LEU A 315 5.33 23.89 -36.78
CA LEU A 315 5.23 22.71 -35.92
C LEU A 315 6.59 22.03 -35.70
N LYS A 316 7.68 22.65 -36.19
CA LYS A 316 8.98 21.99 -36.35
C LYS A 316 9.55 21.49 -35.03
N ASP A 317 9.47 22.30 -33.98
CA ASP A 317 10.03 21.94 -32.67
C ASP A 317 9.17 20.88 -31.97
N ALA A 318 7.84 20.95 -32.10
CA ALA A 318 6.92 19.96 -31.56
C ALA A 318 7.07 18.58 -32.24
N ILE A 319 6.93 18.57 -33.57
CA ILE A 319 7.82 17.86 -34.52
C ILE A 319 8.93 16.97 -33.93
N ALA A 320 10.08 17.62 -33.78
CA ALA A 320 11.33 17.04 -33.33
C ALA A 320 11.23 16.47 -31.90
N ALA A 321 10.46 17.10 -31.00
CA ALA A 321 10.27 16.60 -29.65
C ALA A 321 9.54 15.24 -29.64
N VAL A 322 8.46 15.12 -30.42
CA VAL A 322 7.72 13.87 -30.61
C VAL A 322 8.61 12.79 -31.22
N GLU A 323 9.35 13.10 -32.29
CA GLU A 323 10.28 12.14 -32.91
C GLU A 323 11.34 11.66 -31.92
N THR A 324 11.94 12.57 -31.17
CA THR A 324 12.98 12.26 -30.17
C THR A 324 12.43 11.33 -29.10
N THR A 325 11.21 11.60 -28.61
CA THR A 325 10.56 10.77 -27.61
C THR A 325 10.20 9.39 -28.17
N ALA A 326 9.63 9.31 -29.37
CA ALA A 326 9.32 8.04 -30.02
C ALA A 326 10.56 7.17 -30.28
N ARG A 327 11.69 7.77 -30.71
CA ARG A 327 12.97 7.05 -30.90
C ARG A 327 13.60 6.55 -29.59
N GLY A 328 13.22 7.12 -28.45
CA GLY A 328 13.66 6.66 -27.13
C GLY A 328 13.12 5.28 -26.75
N TYR A 329 12.08 4.78 -27.45
CA TYR A 329 11.48 3.47 -27.18
C TYR A 329 12.08 2.35 -28.04
N PRO A 330 12.02 1.08 -27.56
CA PRO A 330 12.45 -0.09 -28.32
C PRO A 330 11.82 -0.19 -29.72
N GLU A 331 12.54 -0.82 -30.64
CA GLU A 331 12.11 -0.93 -32.03
C GLU A 331 10.86 -1.80 -32.18
N THR A 332 9.83 -1.25 -32.84
CA THR A 332 8.60 -1.97 -33.18
C THR A 332 8.09 -1.51 -34.55
N PRO A 333 7.39 -2.39 -35.31
CA PRO A 333 6.79 -1.99 -36.59
C PRO A 333 5.78 -0.82 -36.48
N GLN A 334 5.17 -0.62 -35.32
CA GLN A 334 4.28 0.50 -35.01
C GLN A 334 5.09 1.80 -34.90
N ARG A 335 6.16 1.80 -34.09
CA ARG A 335 7.08 2.94 -33.94
C ARG A 335 7.62 3.42 -35.27
N ASP A 336 8.09 2.49 -36.08
CA ASP A 336 8.73 2.84 -37.35
C ASP A 336 7.71 3.42 -38.35
N ARG A 337 6.46 2.93 -38.34
CA ARG A 337 5.36 3.51 -39.13
C ARG A 337 4.99 4.91 -38.65
N PHE A 338 4.91 5.13 -37.34
CA PHE A 338 4.62 6.45 -36.77
C PHE A 338 5.71 7.45 -37.12
N LEU A 339 6.99 7.09 -36.92
CA LEU A 339 8.13 7.93 -37.31
C LEU A 339 8.16 8.22 -38.82
N ALA A 340 7.83 7.23 -39.66
CA ALA A 340 7.73 7.42 -41.10
C ALA A 340 6.57 8.35 -41.50
N ALA A 341 5.47 8.37 -40.73
CA ALA A 341 4.36 9.28 -40.95
C ALA A 341 4.73 10.72 -40.55
N LEU A 342 5.44 10.91 -39.44
CA LEU A 342 5.95 12.23 -39.03
C LEU A 342 6.93 12.82 -40.06
N ALA A 343 7.83 11.99 -40.60
CA ALA A 343 8.78 12.41 -41.62
C ALA A 343 8.15 12.87 -42.95
N GLN A 344 6.88 12.51 -43.20
CA GLN A 344 6.11 12.94 -44.38
C GLN A 344 5.40 14.29 -44.18
N LEU A 345 5.38 14.82 -42.94
CA LEU A 345 4.74 16.10 -42.66
C LEU A 345 5.58 17.26 -43.25
N PRO A 346 4.94 18.28 -43.86
CA PRO A 346 5.63 19.49 -44.28
C PRO A 346 6.34 20.15 -43.10
N GLN A 347 7.65 20.32 -43.21
CA GLN A 347 8.46 21.08 -42.27
C GLN A 347 8.43 22.54 -42.73
N SER A 348 7.30 23.23 -42.54
CA SER A 348 7.15 24.65 -42.88
C SER A 348 7.71 25.55 -41.80
#